data_AF-A0A2N5K0V8-F1
#
_entry.id   AF-A0A2N5K0V8-F1
#
_cell.length_a   1.000
_cell.length_b   1.000
_cell.length_c   1.000
_cell.angle_alpha   90.00
_cell.angle_beta   90.00
_cell.angle_gamma   90.00
#
_symmetry.space_group_name_H-M   'P 1'
#
loop_
_entity.id
_entity.type
_entity.pdbx_description
1 polymer ?
#
loop_
_entity_poly.entity_id
_entity_poly.type
_entity_poly.pdbx_seq_one_letter_code
_entity_poly.pdbx_strand_id
1 'polypeptide(L)'
;MTRQTGNVPLEAKPTSSQPRQTHFWLTDEDIQFTDDWAYQLRRNGWQRATRSACMRVMIHLLRQANVDLADVSDEAALMRAIQQALSQH
;
A
#
# COMPACT_ATOMS: atom_id res chain seq x y z
N MET A 1 26.74 -29.25 43.18
CA MET A 1 25.69 -28.21 43.01
C MET A 1 25.25 -28.23 41.55
N THR A 2 24.17 -28.96 41.26
CA THR A 2 23.74 -29.28 39.90
C THR A 2 22.64 -28.31 39.49
N ARG A 3 22.91 -27.40 38.54
CA ARG A 3 21.89 -26.49 37.99
C ARG A 3 20.98 -27.28 37.07
N GLN A 4 19.75 -27.54 37.51
CA GLN A 4 18.65 -27.98 36.66
C GLN A 4 18.23 -26.82 35.76
N THR A 5 18.38 -26.96 34.45
CA THR A 5 17.80 -26.05 33.46
C THR A 5 16.33 -26.38 33.31
N GLY A 6 15.47 -25.48 33.79
CA GLY A 6 14.03 -25.53 33.60
C GLY A 6 13.67 -25.49 32.12
N ASN A 7 12.87 -26.46 31.70
CA ASN A 7 12.35 -26.60 30.35
C ASN A 7 11.17 -25.63 30.19
N VAL A 8 11.39 -24.45 29.59
CA VAL A 8 10.32 -23.49 29.31
C VAL A 8 9.59 -23.93 28.05
N PRO A 9 8.26 -24.09 28.04
CA PRO A 9 7.51 -24.40 26.82
C PRO A 9 7.72 -23.28 25.80
N LEU A 10 8.17 -23.64 24.60
CA LEU A 10 8.19 -22.75 23.44
C LEU A 10 6.74 -22.37 23.12
N GLU A 11 6.30 -21.18 23.56
CA GLU A 11 5.06 -20.57 23.09
C GLU A 11 5.07 -20.59 21.56
N ALA A 12 3.99 -21.10 20.99
CA ALA A 12 3.77 -21.14 19.55
C ALA A 12 3.87 -19.71 19.00
N LYS A 13 4.97 -19.43 18.28
CA LYS A 13 5.15 -18.19 17.53
C LYS A 13 3.91 -18.00 16.66
N PRO A 14 3.18 -16.87 16.77
CA PRO A 14 2.07 -16.62 15.86
C PRO A 14 2.60 -16.72 14.44
N THR A 15 1.98 -17.59 13.64
CA THR A 15 2.23 -17.69 12.20
C THR A 15 1.94 -16.33 11.62
N SER A 16 2.99 -15.55 11.38
CA SER A 16 2.87 -14.29 10.66
C SER A 16 2.24 -14.62 9.31
N SER A 17 1.02 -14.17 9.09
CA SER A 17 0.49 -13.99 7.73
C SER A 17 1.44 -13.00 7.06
N GLN A 18 2.48 -13.51 6.41
CA GLN A 18 3.36 -12.67 5.62
C GLN A 18 2.46 -11.97 4.61
N PRO A 19 2.46 -10.62 4.55
CA PRO A 19 1.73 -9.95 3.50
C PRO A 19 2.29 -10.49 2.18
N ARG A 20 1.41 -11.05 1.34
CA ARG A 20 1.78 -11.38 -0.03
C ARG A 20 2.16 -10.06 -0.69
N GLN A 21 3.45 -9.78 -0.70
CA GLN A 21 3.98 -8.56 -1.27
C GLN A 21 3.96 -8.76 -2.79
N THR A 22 2.85 -8.40 -3.41
CA THR A 22 2.75 -8.35 -4.86
C THR A 22 3.59 -7.15 -5.29
N HIS A 23 4.82 -7.39 -5.72
CA HIS A 23 5.70 -6.35 -6.24
C HIS A 23 5.19 -5.91 -7.60
N PHE A 24 4.44 -4.81 -7.64
CA PHE A 24 4.12 -4.11 -8.88
C PHE A 24 5.16 -3.02 -9.11
N TRP A 25 5.88 -3.14 -10.23
CA TRP A 25 6.79 -2.10 -10.68
C TRP A 25 5.97 -1.06 -11.43
N LEU A 26 6.20 0.22 -11.12
CA LEU A 26 5.63 1.31 -11.91
C LEU A 26 6.20 1.24 -13.32
N THR A 27 5.32 1.34 -14.31
CA THR A 27 5.75 1.50 -15.70
C THR A 27 6.33 2.90 -15.91
N ASP A 28 7.05 3.12 -17.02
CA ASP A 28 7.53 4.46 -17.37
C ASP A 28 6.37 5.46 -17.54
N GLU A 29 5.21 4.99 -18.00
CA GLU A 29 3.99 5.79 -18.11
C GLU A 29 3.48 6.22 -16.73
N ASP A 30 3.44 5.32 -15.74
CA ASP A 30 3.04 5.64 -14.37
C ASP A 30 4.01 6.64 -13.71
N ILE A 31 5.30 6.47 -13.97
CA ILE A 31 6.34 7.38 -13.49
C ILE A 31 6.14 8.77 -14.09
N GLN A 32 5.92 8.85 -15.40
CA GLN A 32 5.70 10.11 -16.10
C GLN A 32 4.42 10.80 -15.61
N PHE A 33 3.32 10.06 -15.48
CA PHE A 33 2.06 10.59 -14.94
C PHE A 33 2.24 11.21 -13.55
N THR A 34 2.92 10.50 -12.64
CA THR A 34 3.13 10.98 -11.27
C THR A 34 4.08 12.18 -11.19
N ASP A 35 5.04 12.29 -12.10
CA ASP A 35 5.92 13.45 -12.23
C ASP A 35 5.19 14.68 -12.78
N ASP A 36 4.36 14.50 -13.81
CA ASP A 36 3.54 15.57 -14.37
C ASP A 36 2.54 16.09 -13.34
N TRP A 37 1.93 15.21 -12.55
CA TRP A 37 1.05 15.62 -11.47
C TRP A 37 1.79 16.38 -10.37
N ALA A 38 2.96 15.91 -9.95
CA ALA A 38 3.81 16.62 -8.99
C ALA A 38 4.26 18.00 -9.54
N TYR A 39 4.54 18.09 -10.84
CA TYR A 39 4.84 19.36 -11.51
C TYR A 39 3.64 20.32 -11.47
N GLN A 40 2.44 19.85 -11.80
CA GLN A 40 1.23 20.68 -11.75
C GLN A 40 0.93 21.19 -10.33
N LEU A 41 1.09 20.33 -9.31
CA LEU A 41 0.92 20.73 -7.91
C LEU A 41 1.91 21.83 -7.53
N ARG A 42 3.19 21.69 -7.92
CA ARG A 42 4.20 22.74 -7.69
C ARG A 42 3.83 24.06 -8.37
N ARG A 43 3.32 24.00 -9.61
CA ARG A 43 2.84 25.20 -10.34
C ARG A 43 1.68 25.90 -9.61
N ASN A 44 0.87 25.14 -8.88
CA ASN A 44 -0.23 25.66 -8.05
C ASN A 44 0.22 26.05 -6.62
N GLY A 45 1.53 26.22 -6.40
CA GLY A 45 2.08 26.72 -5.14
C GLY A 45 2.48 25.63 -4.13
N TRP A 46 2.25 24.35 -4.43
CA TRP A 46 2.64 23.25 -3.55
C TRP A 46 4.10 22.85 -3.79
N GLN A 47 5.02 23.69 -3.33
CA GLN A 47 6.46 23.60 -3.61
C GLN A 47 7.12 22.26 -3.23
N ARG A 48 6.54 21.53 -2.27
CA ARG A 48 7.05 20.23 -1.78
C ARG A 48 6.37 19.02 -2.42
N ALA A 49 5.57 19.20 -3.48
CA ALA A 49 4.98 18.07 -4.18
C ALA A 49 6.07 17.26 -4.89
N THR A 50 6.26 16.02 -4.43
CA THR A 50 7.15 15.02 -5.01
C THR A 50 6.32 13.82 -5.46
N ARG A 51 6.90 12.95 -6.28
CA ARG A 51 6.31 11.65 -6.64
C ARG A 51 5.84 10.86 -5.42
N SER A 52 6.71 10.75 -4.41
CA SER A 52 6.40 10.02 -3.17
C SER A 52 5.32 10.70 -2.33
N ALA A 53 5.16 12.03 -2.42
CA ALA A 53 4.03 12.73 -1.81
C ALA A 53 2.72 12.37 -2.53
N CYS A 54 2.71 12.41 -3.86
CA CYS A 54 1.54 12.08 -4.67
C CYS A 54 1.07 10.64 -4.44
N MET A 55 1.99 9.67 -4.46
CA MET A 55 1.68 8.25 -4.16
C MET A 55 1.09 8.08 -2.76
N ARG A 56 1.65 8.75 -1.75
CA ARG A 56 1.12 8.68 -0.37
C ARG A 56 -0.27 9.27 -0.25
N VAL A 57 -0.55 10.38 -0.95
CA VAL A 57 -1.90 10.97 -0.98
C VAL A 57 -2.90 10.00 -1.61
N MET A 58 -2.57 9.39 -2.75
CA MET A 58 -3.44 8.37 -3.37
C MET A 58 -3.71 7.20 -2.42
N ILE A 59 -2.66 6.65 -1.79
CA ILE A 59 -2.81 5.58 -0.79
C ILE A 59 -3.72 6.01 0.36
N HIS A 60 -3.58 7.22 0.87
CA HIS A 60 -4.44 7.73 1.94
C HIS A 60 -5.89 7.89 1.50
N LEU A 61 -6.15 8.40 0.29
CA LEU A 61 -7.50 8.51 -0.27
C LEU A 61 -8.13 7.13 -0.45
N LEU A 62 -7.38 6.15 -0.97
CA LEU A 62 -7.85 4.77 -1.10
C LEU A 62 -8.17 4.12 0.24
N ARG A 63 -7.37 4.40 1.28
CA ARG A 63 -7.67 3.95 2.65
C ARG A 63 -8.94 4.59 3.22
N GLN A 64 -9.25 5.83 2.85
CA GLN A 64 -10.46 6.52 3.30
C GLN A 64 -11.71 6.02 2.57
N ALA A 65 -11.58 5.63 1.29
CA ALA A 65 -12.66 5.09 0.48
C ALA A 65 -13.12 3.67 0.92
N ASN A 66 -12.54 3.11 1.98
CA ASN A 66 -12.88 1.79 2.54
C ASN A 66 -12.98 0.68 1.47
N VAL A 67 -12.04 0.68 0.52
CA VAL A 67 -11.99 -0.32 -0.55
C VAL A 67 -11.78 -1.71 0.06
N ASP A 68 -12.69 -2.64 -0.21
CA ASP A 68 -12.50 -4.04 0.17
C ASP A 68 -11.46 -4.68 -0.74
N LEU A 69 -10.37 -5.16 -0.12
CA LEU A 69 -9.24 -5.79 -0.80
C LEU A 69 -9.11 -7.28 -0.49
N ALA A 70 -10.08 -7.88 0.22
CA ALA A 70 -9.98 -9.26 0.72
C ALA A 70 -9.68 -10.30 -0.37
N ASP A 71 -10.20 -10.09 -1.59
CA ASP A 71 -10.04 -11.00 -2.73
C ASP A 71 -9.25 -10.40 -3.90
N VAL A 72 -8.48 -9.34 -3.65
CA VAL A 72 -7.66 -8.70 -4.70
C VAL A 72 -6.35 -9.48 -4.88
N SER A 73 -6.31 -10.31 -5.93
CA SER A 73 -5.14 -11.13 -6.27
C SER A 73 -4.27 -10.58 -7.41
N ASP A 74 -4.81 -9.64 -8.20
CA ASP A 74 -4.13 -9.05 -9.35
C ASP A 74 -4.52 -7.57 -9.54
N GLU A 75 -3.83 -6.91 -10.47
CA GLU A 75 -4.04 -5.49 -10.77
C GLU A 75 -5.44 -5.21 -11.33
N ALA A 76 -6.01 -6.12 -12.13
CA ALA A 76 -7.34 -5.95 -12.70
C ALA A 76 -8.45 -6.06 -11.64
N ALA A 77 -8.29 -6.95 -10.65
CA ALA A 77 -9.15 -7.04 -9.48
C ALA A 77 -9.03 -5.78 -8.61
N LEU A 78 -7.80 -5.27 -8.42
CA LEU A 78 -7.55 -4.03 -7.69
C LEU A 78 -8.26 -2.83 -8.35
N MET A 79 -8.10 -2.69 -9.66
CA MET A 79 -8.73 -1.62 -10.43
C MET A 79 -10.27 -1.66 -10.33
N ARG A 80 -10.86 -2.85 -10.43
CA ARG A 80 -12.32 -3.01 -10.26
C ARG A 80 -12.80 -2.65 -8.86
N ALA A 81 -12.09 -3.08 -7.82
CA ALA A 81 -12.44 -2.76 -6.44
C ALA A 81 -12.39 -1.24 -6.19
N ILE A 82 -11.34 -0.56 -6.68
CA ILE A 82 -11.19 0.89 -6.57
C ILE A 82 -12.31 1.61 -7.35
N GLN A 83 -12.59 1.20 -8.59
CA GLN A 83 -13.67 1.81 -9.40
C GLN A 83 -15.04 1.67 -8.74
N GLN A 84 -15.33 0.52 -8.14
CA GLN A 84 -16.58 0.30 -7.40
C GLN A 84 -16.68 1.24 -6.19
N ALA A 85 -15.61 1.36 -5.41
CA ALA A 85 -15.60 2.25 -4.25
C ALA A 85 -15.76 3.73 -4.64
N LEU A 86 -15.12 4.16 -5.74
CA LEU A 86 -15.27 5.53 -6.25
C LEU A 86 -16.66 5.83 -6.82
N SER A 87 -17.38 4.81 -7.30
CA SER A 87 -18.75 4.99 -7.86
C SER A 87 -19.84 5.09 -6.79
N GLN A 88 -19.52 4.74 -5.54
CA GLN A 88 -20.44 4.79 -4.40
C GLN A 88 -20.42 6.14 -3.66
N HIS A 89 -19.57 7.07 -4.11
CA HIS A 89 -19.41 8.43 -3.60
C HIS A 89 -19.78 9.47 -4.66
#